data_AF-A0A8T5J8K7-F1
#
_entry.id   AF-A0A8T5J8K7-F1
#
_cell.length_a   1.000
_cell.length_b   1.000
_cell.length_c   1.000
_cell.angle_alpha   90.00
_cell.angle_beta   90.00
_cell.angle_gamma   90.00
#
_symmetry.space_group_name_H-M   'P 1'
#
loop_
_entity.id
_entity.type
_entity.pdbx_description
1 polymer ?
#
loop_
_entity_poly.entity_id
_entity_poly.type
_entity_poly.pdbx_seq_one_letter_code
_entity_poly.pdbx_strand_id
1 'polypeptide(L)'
;MASPFRRKSKDENAKNEEDDLEIEEVVLAEIPEEELDNLPSEIDLEVALMESAKRVTHTCMDIRRGENVLIVCDPTTGEIGQALHRSATERSDRVLLIVMPKSRHHGEEPPSPVANLMRQQQIVIAPTRYSLTHTRAIRTAVKEGARVATMPGMTPEMFVSGGMTADFNEIK
;
A
#
# COMPACT_ATOMS: atom_id res chain seq x y z
N MET A 1 -3.38 11.45 -49.63
CA MET A 1 -3.66 12.51 -48.66
C MET A 1 -2.91 12.17 -47.38
N ALA A 2 -1.88 12.94 -47.05
CA ALA A 2 -1.05 12.72 -45.87
C ALA A 2 -1.60 13.55 -44.69
N SER A 3 -1.70 12.93 -43.52
CA SER A 3 -2.11 13.58 -42.26
C SER A 3 -1.07 14.64 -41.84
N PRO A 4 -1.46 15.86 -41.44
CA PRO A 4 -0.54 16.98 -41.21
C PRO A 4 0.04 17.05 -39.79
N PHE A 5 -0.22 16.09 -38.90
CA PHE A 5 0.24 16.17 -37.51
C PHE A 5 1.39 15.19 -37.21
N ARG A 6 2.60 15.62 -37.55
CA ARG A 6 3.88 14.99 -37.19
C ARG A 6 4.63 15.88 -36.19
N ARG A 7 4.64 15.44 -34.91
CA ARG A 7 5.52 15.72 -33.75
C ARG A 7 5.83 17.17 -33.32
N LYS A 8 5.64 17.43 -32.03
CA LYS A 8 6.58 18.21 -31.19
C LYS A 8 7.11 17.30 -30.06
N SER A 9 8.43 17.33 -29.86
CA SER A 9 9.24 16.72 -28.80
C SER A 9 8.66 17.06 -27.42
N LYS A 10 8.51 16.16 -26.44
CA LYS A 10 9.55 15.43 -25.68
C LYS A 10 10.74 16.32 -25.25
N ASP A 11 10.47 17.46 -24.63
CA ASP A 11 11.47 18.29 -23.92
C ASP A 11 10.90 19.16 -22.77
N GLU A 12 9.64 19.00 -22.36
CA GLU A 12 9.06 19.79 -21.24
C GLU A 12 9.10 19.06 -19.88
N ASN A 13 9.45 17.77 -19.83
CA ASN A 13 9.42 16.99 -18.58
C ASN A 13 10.77 16.89 -17.87
N ALA A 14 11.89 17.20 -18.54
CA ALA A 14 13.22 17.11 -17.92
C ALA A 14 13.59 18.35 -17.11
N LYS A 15 13.02 19.52 -17.45
CA LYS A 15 13.31 20.78 -16.74
C LYS A 15 12.66 20.86 -15.35
N ASN A 16 11.49 20.24 -15.18
CA ASN A 16 10.81 20.25 -13.89
C ASN A 16 11.49 19.34 -12.86
N GLU A 17 12.12 18.23 -13.30
CA GLU A 17 12.87 17.34 -12.40
C GLU A 17 14.19 17.98 -11.93
N GLU A 18 14.89 18.72 -12.80
CA GLU A 18 16.11 19.44 -12.40
C GLU A 18 15.80 20.61 -11.46
N ASP A 19 14.73 21.37 -11.72
CA ASP A 19 14.31 22.49 -10.85
C ASP A 19 13.81 21.98 -9.47
N ASP A 20 13.11 20.84 -9.40
CA ASP A 20 12.65 20.25 -8.13
C ASP A 20 13.83 19.74 -7.28
N LEU A 21 14.87 19.17 -7.92
CA LEU A 21 16.10 18.73 -7.25
C LEU A 21 16.90 19.91 -6.67
N GLU A 22 17.00 21.01 -7.42
CA GLU A 22 17.66 22.23 -6.95
C GLU A 22 16.90 22.85 -5.76
N ILE A 23 15.56 22.79 -5.75
CA ILE A 23 14.75 23.28 -4.63
C ILE A 23 14.92 22.40 -3.39
N GLU A 24 14.92 21.07 -3.53
CA GLU A 24 15.17 20.15 -2.41
C GLU A 24 16.58 20.34 -1.82
N GLU A 25 17.60 20.52 -2.66
CA GLU A 25 18.98 20.73 -2.22
C GLU A 25 19.14 22.04 -1.42
N VAL A 26 18.48 23.11 -1.84
CA VAL A 26 18.48 24.40 -1.12
C VAL A 26 17.72 24.30 0.21
N VAL A 27 16.62 23.55 0.26
CA VAL A 27 15.84 23.35 1.49
C VAL A 27 16.63 22.53 2.51
N LEU A 28 17.36 21.50 2.07
CA LEU A 28 18.22 20.69 2.95
C LEU A 28 19.40 21.47 3.52
N ALA A 29 19.91 22.48 2.79
CA ALA A 29 21.01 23.34 3.24
C ALA A 29 20.60 24.38 4.30
N GLU A 30 19.30 24.68 4.47
CA GLU A 30 18.79 25.61 5.48
C GLU A 30 18.43 24.93 6.81
N ILE A 31 18.46 23.61 6.88
CA ILE A 31 18.15 22.84 8.09
C ILE A 31 19.42 22.69 8.93
N PRO A 32 19.38 22.97 10.26
CA PRO A 32 20.50 22.69 11.15
C PRO A 32 20.95 21.22 11.08
N GLU A 33 22.25 20.94 11.07
CA GLU A 33 22.79 19.56 10.97
C GLU A 33 22.19 18.61 12.02
N GLU A 34 21.84 19.12 13.21
CA GLU A 34 21.18 18.37 14.30
C GLU A 34 19.74 17.91 13.97
N GLU A 35 19.06 18.55 13.03
CA GLU A 35 17.73 18.16 12.53
C GLU A 35 17.82 17.21 11.32
N LEU A 36 18.92 17.24 10.56
CA LEU A 36 19.19 16.33 9.44
C LEU A 36 19.42 14.89 9.92
N ASP A 37 20.15 14.73 11.04
CA ASP A 37 20.42 13.44 11.68
C ASP A 37 19.16 12.80 12.33
N ASN A 38 18.09 13.58 12.52
CA ASN A 38 16.84 13.14 13.15
C ASN A 38 15.69 12.92 12.16
N LEU A 39 15.89 13.17 10.86
CA LEU A 39 14.97 12.67 9.84
C LEU A 39 15.21 11.16 9.70
N PRO A 40 14.18 10.31 9.85
CA PRO A 40 14.33 8.92 9.44
C PRO A 40 14.71 8.95 7.96
N SER A 41 15.83 8.32 7.62
CA SER A 41 16.20 8.19 6.21
C SER A 41 15.09 7.43 5.49
N GLU A 42 14.84 7.70 4.20
CA GLU A 42 13.83 6.96 3.43
C GLU A 42 14.04 5.43 3.53
N ILE A 43 15.29 5.02 3.71
CA ILE A 43 15.71 3.63 3.94
C ILE A 43 15.16 3.09 5.27
N ASP A 44 15.21 3.86 6.35
CA ASP A 44 14.73 3.43 7.67
C ASP A 44 13.21 3.24 7.68
N LEU A 45 12.47 4.13 7.00
CA LEU A 45 11.03 4.01 6.89
C LEU A 45 10.62 2.78 6.07
N GLU A 46 11.30 2.51 4.95
CA GLU A 46 11.03 1.33 4.13
C GLU A 46 11.30 0.02 4.89
N VAL A 47 12.39 -0.04 5.66
CA VAL A 47 12.71 -1.18 6.52
C VAL A 47 11.64 -1.37 7.60
N ALA A 48 11.22 -0.29 8.28
CA ALA A 48 10.19 -0.35 9.31
C ALA A 48 8.82 -0.77 8.73
N LEU A 49 8.45 -0.26 7.55
CA LEU A 49 7.23 -0.68 6.83
C LEU A 49 7.27 -2.18 6.51
N MET A 50 8.42 -2.70 6.10
CA MET A 50 8.61 -4.12 5.82
C MET A 50 8.50 -4.99 7.08
N GLU A 51 9.00 -4.54 8.23
CA GLU A 51 8.84 -5.25 9.50
C GLU A 51 7.37 -5.34 9.93
N SER A 52 6.64 -4.22 9.87
CA SER A 52 5.21 -4.20 10.15
C SER A 52 4.44 -5.07 9.16
N ALA A 53 4.79 -5.02 7.87
CA ALA A 53 4.19 -5.87 6.84
C ALA A 53 4.40 -7.36 7.15
N LYS A 54 5.62 -7.75 7.58
CA LYS A 54 5.94 -9.12 7.99
C LYS A 54 5.08 -9.58 9.17
N ARG A 55 4.83 -8.73 10.17
CA ARG A 55 3.91 -9.06 11.26
C ARG A 55 2.50 -9.32 10.75
N VAL A 56 1.98 -8.44 9.89
CA VAL A 56 0.62 -8.59 9.34
C VAL A 56 0.49 -9.87 8.51
N THR A 57 1.44 -10.15 7.62
CA THR A 57 1.38 -11.31 6.72
C THR A 57 1.71 -12.62 7.43
N HIS A 58 2.70 -12.66 8.32
CA HIS A 58 3.16 -13.89 8.95
C HIS A 58 2.36 -14.23 10.21
N THR A 59 2.02 -13.22 11.03
CA THR A 59 1.41 -13.44 12.35
C THR A 59 -0.09 -13.21 12.31
N CYS A 60 -0.55 -12.06 11.83
CA CYS A 60 -1.98 -11.73 11.88
C CYS A 60 -2.78 -12.53 10.85
N MET A 61 -2.30 -12.59 9.60
CA MET A 61 -3.00 -13.27 8.51
C MET A 61 -2.56 -14.72 8.32
N ASP A 62 -1.49 -15.19 8.97
CA ASP A 62 -0.92 -16.55 8.84
C ASP A 62 -0.98 -17.05 7.38
N ILE A 63 -0.29 -16.32 6.48
CA ILE A 63 -0.23 -16.68 5.06
C ILE A 63 0.58 -17.96 4.90
N ARG A 64 -0.05 -18.96 4.28
CA ARG A 64 0.53 -20.26 3.98
C ARG A 64 0.91 -20.37 2.51
N ARG A 65 1.84 -21.28 2.23
CA ARG A 65 2.27 -21.60 0.87
C ARG A 65 1.07 -22.06 0.03
N GLY A 66 0.91 -21.48 -1.15
CA GLY A 66 -0.14 -21.86 -2.10
C GLY A 66 -1.50 -21.19 -1.89
N GLU A 67 -1.67 -20.36 -0.86
CA GLU A 67 -2.88 -19.56 -0.70
C GLU A 67 -2.89 -18.37 -1.68
N ASN A 68 -4.06 -18.05 -2.24
CA ASN A 68 -4.21 -16.85 -3.05
C ASN A 68 -4.44 -15.63 -2.14
N VAL A 69 -3.57 -14.65 -2.27
CA VAL A 69 -3.57 -13.42 -1.47
C VAL A 69 -3.86 -12.24 -2.38
N LEU A 70 -4.81 -11.41 -1.98
CA LEU A 70 -5.13 -10.16 -2.66
C LEU A 70 -4.89 -8.98 -1.73
N ILE A 71 -4.10 -8.03 -2.20
CA ILE A 71 -3.86 -6.75 -1.54
C ILE A 71 -4.56 -5.67 -2.36
N VAL A 72 -5.48 -4.96 -1.73
CA VAL A 72 -6.26 -3.88 -2.36
C VAL A 72 -5.89 -2.56 -1.71
N CYS A 73 -5.16 -1.71 -2.43
CA CYS A 73 -4.81 -0.38 -1.98
C CYS A 73 -5.44 0.71 -2.85
N ASP A 74 -5.30 1.95 -2.40
CA ASP A 74 -5.64 3.14 -3.17
C ASP A 74 -4.38 4.00 -3.36
N PRO A 75 -4.43 5.08 -4.17
CA PRO A 75 -3.26 5.93 -4.39
C PRO A 75 -2.69 6.57 -3.12
N THR A 76 -3.44 6.61 -2.02
CA THR A 76 -2.97 7.20 -0.76
C THR A 76 -2.26 6.20 0.16
N THR A 77 -2.34 4.91 -0.15
CA THR A 77 -1.83 3.81 0.69
C THR A 77 -0.88 2.89 -0.10
N GLY A 78 -0.32 3.41 -1.20
CA GLY A 78 0.50 2.66 -2.15
C GLY A 78 1.73 2.01 -1.51
N GLU A 79 2.47 2.77 -0.70
CA GLU A 79 3.69 2.29 -0.01
C GLU A 79 3.41 1.11 0.91
N ILE A 80 2.36 1.20 1.73
CA ILE A 80 1.91 0.12 2.62
C ILE A 80 1.51 -1.12 1.79
N GLY A 81 0.77 -0.91 0.70
CA GLY A 81 0.37 -1.99 -0.21
C GLY A 81 1.58 -2.70 -0.83
N GLN A 82 2.62 -1.95 -1.21
CA GLN A 82 3.87 -2.50 -1.75
C GLN A 82 4.66 -3.29 -0.69
N ALA A 83 4.79 -2.76 0.53
CA ALA A 83 5.45 -3.46 1.63
C ALA A 83 4.75 -4.79 1.96
N LEU A 84 3.41 -4.78 2.06
CA LEU A 84 2.60 -5.98 2.24
C LEU A 84 2.77 -6.97 1.09
N HIS A 85 2.84 -6.51 -0.16
CA HIS A 85 3.03 -7.37 -1.32
C HIS A 85 4.38 -8.07 -1.29
N ARG A 86 5.47 -7.32 -1.04
CA ARG A 86 6.82 -7.88 -0.94
C ARG A 86 6.89 -8.93 0.16
N SER A 87 6.36 -8.61 1.35
CA SER A 87 6.33 -9.56 2.47
C SER A 87 5.45 -10.79 2.18
N ALA A 88 4.28 -10.64 1.57
CA ALA A 88 3.40 -11.76 1.25
C ALA A 88 4.03 -12.70 0.19
N THR A 89 4.80 -12.14 -0.75
CA THR A 89 5.49 -12.91 -1.80
C THR A 89 6.59 -13.81 -1.22
N GLU A 90 7.15 -13.48 -0.06
CA GLU A 90 8.08 -14.38 0.66
C GLU A 90 7.40 -15.69 1.13
N ARG A 91 6.06 -15.69 1.25
CA ARG A 91 5.27 -16.82 1.79
C ARG A 91 4.47 -17.58 0.74
N SER A 92 3.93 -16.89 -0.26
CA SER A 92 3.13 -17.49 -1.33
C SER A 92 3.51 -16.92 -2.68
N ASP A 93 3.51 -17.77 -3.72
CA ASP A 93 3.75 -17.35 -5.10
C ASP A 93 2.51 -16.74 -5.76
N ARG A 94 1.36 -16.72 -5.05
CA ARG A 94 0.03 -16.38 -5.58
C ARG A 94 -0.50 -15.11 -4.94
N VAL A 95 0.28 -14.03 -5.06
CA VAL A 95 -0.04 -12.71 -4.48
C VAL A 95 -0.39 -11.74 -5.59
N LEU A 96 -1.48 -11.00 -5.42
CA LEU A 96 -1.91 -9.93 -6.32
C LEU A 96 -1.98 -8.61 -5.56
N LEU A 97 -1.40 -7.56 -6.13
CA LEU A 97 -1.57 -6.18 -5.68
C LEU A 97 -2.44 -5.42 -6.67
N ILE A 98 -3.49 -4.76 -6.18
CA ILE A 98 -4.38 -3.92 -6.99
C ILE A 98 -4.48 -2.55 -6.35
N VAL A 99 -4.20 -1.52 -7.17
CA VAL A 99 -4.51 -0.14 -6.84
C VAL A 99 -5.87 0.20 -7.43
N MET A 100 -6.88 0.38 -6.58
CA MET A 100 -8.21 0.82 -7.01
C MET A 100 -8.34 2.34 -6.87
N PRO A 101 -9.26 2.98 -7.64
CA PRO A 101 -9.57 4.39 -7.44
C PRO A 101 -10.01 4.66 -6.00
N LYS A 102 -9.63 5.83 -5.48
CA LYS A 102 -10.01 6.27 -4.14
C LYS A 102 -11.54 6.35 -4.02
N SER A 103 -12.09 5.71 -2.99
CA SER A 103 -13.51 5.83 -2.63
C SER A 103 -13.85 7.22 -2.10
N ARG A 104 -15.12 7.60 -2.14
CA ARG A 104 -15.67 8.87 -1.68
C ARG A 104 -16.11 8.84 -0.22
N HIS A 105 -16.57 7.68 0.26
CA HIS A 105 -17.01 7.50 1.65
C HIS A 105 -16.80 6.06 2.14
N HIS A 106 -16.91 5.84 3.45
CA HIS A 106 -16.87 4.51 4.04
C HIS A 106 -18.02 3.62 3.52
N GLY A 107 -17.74 2.34 3.27
CA GLY A 107 -18.74 1.38 2.79
C GLY A 107 -19.12 1.52 1.33
N GLU A 108 -18.42 2.35 0.55
CA GLU A 108 -18.57 2.35 -0.91
C GLU A 108 -18.06 1.03 -1.50
N GLU A 109 -18.81 0.48 -2.44
CA GLU A 109 -18.43 -0.79 -3.08
C GLU A 109 -17.19 -0.60 -3.97
N PRO A 110 -16.22 -1.53 -3.92
CA PRO A 110 -15.11 -1.50 -4.84
C PRO A 110 -15.59 -1.77 -6.28
N PRO A 111 -14.82 -1.38 -7.31
CA PRO A 111 -15.16 -1.67 -8.70
C PRO A 111 -15.45 -3.15 -8.92
N SER A 112 -16.40 -3.48 -9.81
CA SER A 112 -16.83 -4.86 -10.06
C SER A 112 -15.69 -5.86 -10.31
N PRO A 113 -14.61 -5.53 -11.06
CA PRO A 113 -13.47 -6.43 -11.21
C PRO A 113 -12.77 -6.74 -9.89
N VAL A 114 -12.59 -5.74 -9.02
CA VAL A 114 -11.97 -5.90 -7.70
C VAL A 114 -12.86 -6.74 -6.79
N ALA A 115 -14.18 -6.47 -6.77
CA ALA A 115 -15.14 -7.25 -5.98
C ALA A 115 -15.15 -8.74 -6.39
N ASN A 116 -15.07 -9.02 -7.70
CA ASN A 116 -15.01 -10.39 -8.21
C ASN A 116 -13.69 -11.09 -7.84
N LEU A 117 -12.57 -10.36 -7.89
CA LEU A 117 -11.30 -10.89 -7.43
C LEU A 117 -11.35 -11.18 -5.94
N MET A 118 -11.83 -10.26 -5.10
CA MET A 118 -11.95 -10.49 -3.64
C MET A 118 -12.71 -11.78 -3.29
N ARG A 119 -13.75 -12.14 -4.08
CA ARG A 119 -14.51 -13.38 -3.89
C ARG A 119 -13.66 -14.65 -4.09
N GLN A 120 -12.67 -14.62 -4.98
CA GLN A 120 -11.91 -15.81 -5.41
C GLN A 120 -10.66 -16.09 -4.55
N GLN A 121 -10.39 -15.26 -3.55
CA GLN A 121 -9.11 -15.23 -2.83
C GLN A 121 -9.31 -15.77 -1.42
N GLN A 122 -8.31 -16.47 -0.89
CA GLN A 122 -8.35 -16.98 0.48
C GLN A 122 -8.01 -15.89 1.49
N ILE A 123 -7.21 -14.90 1.09
CA ILE A 123 -6.77 -13.81 1.95
C ILE A 123 -6.97 -12.49 1.21
N VAL A 124 -7.62 -11.53 1.87
CA VAL A 124 -7.79 -10.17 1.36
C VAL A 124 -7.29 -9.17 2.39
N ILE A 125 -6.28 -8.39 2.03
CA ILE A 125 -5.74 -7.30 2.85
C ILE A 125 -6.05 -5.98 2.14
N ALA A 126 -6.81 -5.10 2.78
CA ALA A 126 -7.26 -3.85 2.19
C ALA A 126 -6.78 -2.65 3.02
N PRO A 127 -5.53 -2.19 2.83
CA PRO A 127 -5.08 -0.89 3.29
C PRO A 127 -5.68 0.16 2.36
N THR A 128 -6.72 0.86 2.81
CA THR A 128 -7.43 1.86 1.99
C THR A 128 -7.75 3.07 2.84
N ARG A 129 -7.92 4.25 2.25
CA ARG A 129 -8.28 5.46 3.01
C ARG A 129 -9.67 5.35 3.63
N TYR A 130 -10.63 4.81 2.89
CA TYR A 130 -11.98 4.57 3.38
C TYR A 130 -12.20 3.09 3.62
N SER A 131 -12.97 2.78 4.66
CA SER A 131 -13.26 1.40 5.08
C SER A 131 -14.12 0.68 4.04
N LEU A 132 -13.71 -0.54 3.71
CA LEU A 132 -14.51 -1.50 2.93
C LEU A 132 -15.29 -2.48 3.82
N THR A 133 -15.15 -2.43 5.15
CA THR A 133 -15.62 -3.48 6.09
C THR A 133 -17.11 -3.82 5.93
N HIS A 134 -17.95 -2.82 5.63
CA HIS A 134 -19.41 -3.01 5.49
C HIS A 134 -19.89 -3.17 4.03
N THR A 135 -18.98 -3.38 3.09
CA THR A 135 -19.32 -3.59 1.67
C THR A 135 -19.86 -5.00 1.41
N ARG A 136 -20.65 -5.16 0.34
CA ARG A 136 -21.08 -6.46 -0.15
C ARG A 136 -19.88 -7.27 -0.66
N ALA A 137 -18.87 -6.63 -1.23
CA ALA A 137 -17.64 -7.29 -1.65
C ALA A 137 -16.96 -8.06 -0.49
N ILE A 138 -16.73 -7.41 0.65
CA ILE A 138 -16.13 -8.05 1.83
C ILE A 138 -17.06 -9.15 2.38
N ARG A 139 -18.35 -8.87 2.55
CA ARG A 139 -19.32 -9.87 3.03
C ARG A 139 -19.35 -11.13 2.17
N THR A 140 -19.24 -10.94 0.86
CA THR A 140 -19.20 -12.04 -0.10
C THR A 140 -17.89 -12.82 0.03
N ALA A 141 -16.74 -12.15 0.07
CA ALA A 141 -15.45 -12.80 0.23
C ALA A 141 -15.41 -13.67 1.50
N VAL A 142 -15.85 -13.11 2.63
CA VAL A 142 -15.95 -13.84 3.91
C VAL A 142 -16.90 -15.05 3.80
N LYS A 143 -18.02 -14.90 3.08
CA LYS A 143 -18.96 -16.01 2.86
C LYS A 143 -18.35 -17.15 2.05
N GLU A 144 -17.46 -16.86 1.11
CA GLU A 144 -16.69 -17.87 0.36
C GLU A 144 -15.49 -18.43 1.16
N GLY A 145 -15.29 -17.97 2.40
CA GLY A 145 -14.24 -18.46 3.29
C GLY A 145 -12.94 -17.63 3.28
N ALA A 146 -12.94 -16.43 2.69
CA ALA A 146 -11.78 -15.56 2.72
C ALA A 146 -11.54 -14.98 4.13
N ARG A 147 -10.26 -14.96 4.55
CA ARG A 147 -9.78 -14.18 5.69
C ARG A 147 -9.53 -12.75 5.24
N VAL A 148 -10.12 -11.80 5.94
CA VAL A 148 -10.13 -10.39 5.50
C VAL A 148 -9.58 -9.48 6.58
N ALA A 149 -8.60 -8.66 6.23
CA ALA A 149 -8.12 -7.55 7.04
C ALA A 149 -8.37 -6.23 6.32
N THR A 150 -9.10 -5.32 6.97
CA THR A 150 -9.32 -3.95 6.47
C THR A 150 -8.60 -2.96 7.38
N MET A 151 -7.80 -2.06 6.80
CA MET A 151 -7.03 -1.06 7.52
C MET A 151 -7.38 0.33 7.01
N PRO A 152 -8.54 0.89 7.42
CA PRO A 152 -8.99 2.19 6.95
C PRO A 152 -8.11 3.33 7.47
N GLY A 153 -7.70 4.24 6.59
CA GLY A 153 -7.02 5.47 6.96
C GLY A 153 -5.58 5.28 7.48
N MET A 154 -4.96 4.14 7.18
CA MET A 154 -3.61 3.84 7.61
C MET A 154 -2.60 4.73 6.85
N THR A 155 -1.79 5.49 7.58
CA THR A 155 -0.62 6.18 7.02
C THR A 155 0.65 5.36 7.25
N PRO A 156 1.74 5.58 6.49
CA PRO A 156 3.00 4.88 6.70
C PRO A 156 3.48 4.98 8.15
N GLU A 157 3.39 6.17 8.76
CA GLU A 157 3.79 6.41 10.15
C GLU A 157 2.94 5.60 11.13
N MET A 158 1.61 5.54 10.91
CA MET A 158 0.70 4.72 11.72
C MET A 158 0.90 3.22 11.51
N PHE A 159 1.47 2.82 10.38
CA PHE A 159 1.75 1.42 10.11
C PHE A 159 3.04 0.96 10.79
N VAL A 160 4.04 1.83 10.89
CA VAL A 160 5.31 1.56 11.58
C VAL A 160 5.28 1.85 13.07
N SER A 161 4.25 2.54 13.57
CA SER A 161 4.13 2.91 14.99
C SER A 161 2.84 2.36 15.62
N GLY A 162 2.87 2.18 16.95
CA GLY A 162 1.67 1.81 17.71
C GLY A 162 1.27 0.34 17.59
N GLY A 163 -0.03 0.07 17.41
CA GLY A 163 -0.60 -1.28 17.55
C GLY A 163 -0.10 -2.32 16.53
N MET A 164 0.42 -1.88 15.38
CA MET A 164 1.00 -2.78 14.36
C MET A 164 2.40 -3.27 14.74
N THR A 165 3.08 -2.57 15.66
CA THR A 165 4.36 -3.02 16.23
C THR A 165 4.22 -3.93 17.44
N ALA A 166 3.00 -4.17 17.92
CA ALA A 166 2.77 -5.02 19.07
C ALA A 166 3.22 -6.47 18.81
N ASP A 167 3.95 -7.05 19.76
CA ASP A 167 4.23 -8.49 19.73
C ASP A 167 3.03 -9.25 20.30
N PHE A 168 2.21 -9.77 19.40
CA PHE A 168 1.04 -10.57 19.76
C PHE A 168 1.40 -11.91 20.43
N ASN A 169 2.67 -12.32 20.47
CA ASN A 169 3.10 -13.50 21.24
C ASN A 169 3.32 -13.20 22.72
N GLU A 170 3.59 -11.94 23.09
CA GLU A 170 3.77 -11.53 24.48
C GLU A 170 2.44 -11.21 25.17
N ILE A 171 1.40 -10.90 24.40
CA ILE A 171 0.07 -10.57 24.89
C ILE A 171 -0.75 -11.87 24.99
N LYS A 172 -0.78 -12.47 26.19
CA LYS A 172 -1.60 -13.64 26.55
C LYS A 172 -2.88 -13.28 27.28
#